data_AF-A0A411YCD3-F1
#
_entry.id   AF-A0A411YCD3-F1
#
_cell.length_a   1.000
_cell.length_b   1.000
_cell.length_c   1.000
_cell.angle_alpha   90.00
_cell.angle_beta   90.00
_cell.angle_gamma   90.00
#
_symmetry.space_group_name_H-M   'P 1'
#
loop_
_entity.id
_entity.type
_entity.pdbx_description
1 polymer ?
#
loop_
_entity_poly.entity_id
_entity_poly.type
_entity_poly.pdbx_seq_one_letter_code
_entity_poly.pdbx_strand_id
1 'polypeptide(L)'
;MVLVDVEEGLVVVTDVDRAMWLVPSYIFTDEDGGPWQTLAIEDGFLEYERPPADADTLPIEPDPAAPPRERELPAPQPPPDEPDDHGPSADLEALVEDLVGLGEQEATERLEAEGASVRVVYRDGELFVVTDDFRPDRVNLHIEDGEVTDATIG
;
A
#
# COMPACT_ATOMS: atom_id res chain seq x y z
N MET A 1 28.78 -18.47 8.94
CA MET A 1 27.65 -18.63 8.01
C MET A 1 27.67 -20.05 7.51
N VAL A 2 26.91 -20.92 8.18
CA VAL A 2 26.63 -22.27 7.70
C VAL A 2 25.28 -22.23 7.00
N LEU A 3 25.22 -22.80 5.81
CA LEU A 3 23.99 -22.92 5.05
C LEU A 3 23.14 -24.05 5.64
N VAL A 4 21.90 -23.74 6.05
CA VAL A 4 20.99 -24.70 6.69
C VAL A 4 20.03 -25.30 5.68
N ASP A 5 19.48 -24.48 4.79
CA ASP A 5 18.48 -24.92 3.80
C ASP A 5 18.55 -24.08 2.51
N VAL A 6 18.13 -24.68 1.39
CA VAL A 6 18.09 -24.04 0.06
C VAL A 6 16.78 -24.40 -0.63
N GLU A 7 16.03 -23.39 -1.05
CA GLU A 7 14.79 -23.54 -1.80
C GLU A 7 14.86 -22.79 -3.14
N GLU A 8 14.12 -23.29 -4.13
CA GLU A 8 13.91 -22.57 -5.40
C GLU A 8 12.81 -21.51 -5.21
N GLY A 9 13.03 -20.30 -5.72
CA GLY A 9 12.10 -19.19 -5.66
C GLY A 9 12.05 -18.39 -6.96
N LEU A 10 11.13 -17.43 -7.04
CA LEU A 10 11.01 -16.51 -8.16
C LEU A 10 11.08 -15.06 -7.68
N VAL A 11 11.75 -14.20 -8.45
CA VAL A 11 11.78 -12.75 -8.27
C VAL A 11 11.02 -12.09 -9.40
N VAL A 12 10.12 -11.16 -9.08
CA VAL A 12 9.48 -10.30 -10.08
C VAL A 12 10.44 -9.16 -10.42
N VAL A 13 10.82 -9.05 -11.69
CA VAL A 13 11.64 -7.94 -12.20
C VAL A 13 10.83 -7.17 -13.24
N THR A 14 10.92 -5.84 -13.19
CA THR A 14 10.31 -4.96 -14.20
C THR A 14 11.39 -4.40 -15.10
N ASP A 15 11.22 -4.57 -16.41
CA ASP A 15 12.14 -4.04 -17.42
C ASP A 15 11.83 -2.57 -17.78
N VAL A 16 12.71 -1.91 -18.55
CA VAL A 16 12.54 -0.53 -19.06
C VAL A 16 11.24 -0.34 -19.85
N ASP A 17 10.75 -1.39 -20.50
CA ASP A 17 9.48 -1.39 -21.23
C ASP A 17 8.25 -1.65 -20.33
N ARG A 18 8.42 -1.73 -19.00
CA ARG A 18 7.41 -2.09 -17.99
C ARG A 18 6.83 -3.49 -18.12
N ALA A 19 7.53 -4.37 -18.84
CA ALA A 19 7.22 -5.79 -18.82
C ALA A 19 7.63 -6.42 -17.48
N MET A 20 6.76 -7.25 -16.91
CA MET A 20 7.05 -8.01 -15.70
C MET A 20 7.59 -9.39 -16.06
N TRP A 21 8.71 -9.77 -15.45
CA TRP A 21 9.39 -11.03 -15.66
C TRP A 21 9.49 -11.81 -14.35
N LEU A 22 9.27 -13.12 -14.42
CA LEU A 22 9.53 -14.04 -13.32
C LEU A 22 10.93 -14.62 -13.51
N VAL A 23 11.83 -14.28 -12.60
CA VAL A 23 13.25 -14.64 -12.67
C VAL A 23 13.56 -15.71 -11.62
N PRO A 24 14.16 -16.85 -12.01
CA PRO A 24 14.60 -17.88 -11.06
C PRO A 24 15.55 -17.33 -9.99
N SER A 25 15.39 -17.81 -8.77
CA SER A 25 16.21 -17.45 -7.60
C SER A 25 16.38 -18.64 -6.66
N TYR A 26 17.39 -18.58 -5.80
CA TYR A 26 17.53 -19.46 -4.64
C TYR A 26 17.31 -18.66 -3.37
N ILE A 27 16.56 -19.24 -2.44
CA ILE A 27 16.34 -18.73 -1.09
C ILE A 27 17.11 -19.63 -0.13
N PHE A 28 18.02 -19.04 0.64
CA PHE A 28 18.86 -19.72 1.61
C PHE A 28 18.45 -19.36 3.01
N THR A 29 18.45 -20.33 3.91
CA THR A 29 18.27 -20.07 5.34
C THR A 29 19.60 -20.30 6.07
N ASP A 30 20.00 -19.34 6.90
CA ASP A 30 21.16 -19.48 7.78
C ASP A 30 20.78 -20.05 9.16
N GLU A 31 21.78 -20.22 10.03
CA GLU A 31 21.58 -20.72 11.40
C GLU A 31 20.73 -19.78 12.28
N ASP A 32 20.66 -18.49 11.92
CA ASP A 32 19.86 -17.48 12.59
C ASP A 32 18.41 -17.43 12.04
N GLY A 33 18.09 -18.26 11.04
CA GLY A 33 16.78 -18.36 10.42
C GLY A 33 16.47 -17.23 9.42
N GLY A 34 17.46 -16.43 9.04
CA GLY A 34 17.29 -15.33 8.09
C GLY A 34 17.25 -15.83 6.65
N PRO A 35 16.22 -15.48 5.85
CA PRO A 35 16.17 -15.82 4.44
C PRO A 35 17.04 -14.86 3.63
N TRP A 36 17.98 -15.42 2.86
CA TRP A 36 18.80 -14.70 1.89
C TRP A 36 18.41 -15.13 0.49
N GLN A 37 18.15 -14.19 -0.42
CA GLN A 37 17.75 -14.50 -1.79
C GLN A 37 18.84 -14.10 -2.79
N THR A 38 19.17 -14.99 -3.73
CA THR A 38 20.05 -14.68 -4.87
C THR A 38 19.41 -15.11 -6.18
N LEU A 39 19.74 -14.43 -7.29
CA LEU A 39 19.26 -14.83 -8.61
C LEU A 39 19.93 -16.15 -9.04
N ALA A 40 19.13 -17.06 -9.59
CA ALA A 40 19.57 -18.33 -10.18
C ALA A 40 19.82 -18.15 -11.69
N ILE A 41 20.52 -17.09 -12.04
CA ILE A 41 20.95 -16.78 -13.41
C ILE A 41 22.48 -16.86 -13.44
N GLU A 42 23.05 -17.45 -14.50
CA GLU A 42 24.49 -17.44 -14.70
C GLU A 42 25.02 -16.01 -14.91
N ASP A 43 26.18 -15.69 -14.34
CA ASP A 43 26.81 -14.36 -14.46
C ASP A 43 26.96 -13.88 -15.91
N GLY A 44 27.05 -14.80 -16.88
CA GLY A 44 27.12 -14.46 -18.31
C GLY A 44 25.88 -13.74 -18.86
N PHE A 45 24.75 -13.80 -18.15
CA PHE A 45 23.52 -13.07 -18.46
C PHE A 45 23.30 -11.85 -17.56
N LEU A 46 24.22 -11.58 -16.63
CA LEU A 46 24.16 -10.45 -15.71
C LEU A 46 25.20 -9.41 -16.12
N GLU A 47 24.74 -8.26 -16.59
CA GLU A 47 25.60 -7.11 -16.80
C GLU A 47 25.61 -6.25 -15.53
N TYR A 48 26.68 -6.39 -14.76
CA TYR A 48 26.95 -5.50 -13.65
C TYR A 48 27.64 -4.26 -14.19
N GLU A 49 26.92 -3.14 -14.26
CA GLU A 49 27.57 -1.84 -14.43
C GLU A 49 28.46 -1.60 -13.21
N ARG A 50 29.75 -1.86 -13.36
CA ARG A 50 30.73 -1.44 -12.36
C ARG A 50 30.66 0.08 -12.31
N PRO A 51 30.31 0.70 -11.16
CA PRO A 51 30.42 2.14 -11.05
C PRO A 51 31.87 2.53 -11.38
N PRO A 52 32.10 3.58 -12.18
CA PRO A 52 33.45 3.96 -12.58
C PRO A 52 34.35 4.09 -11.35
N ALA A 53 35.62 3.68 -11.47
CA ALA A 53 36.58 3.71 -10.35
C ALA A 53 36.80 5.12 -9.77
N ASP A 54 36.38 6.15 -10.52
CA ASP A 54 36.38 7.57 -10.15
C ASP A 54 35.03 8.05 -9.58
N ALA A 55 34.15 7.14 -9.13
CA ALA A 55 32.89 7.50 -8.46
C ALA A 55 33.09 8.11 -7.05
N ASP A 56 34.33 8.40 -6.65
CA ASP A 56 34.62 9.39 -5.63
C ASP A 56 34.25 10.78 -6.19
N THR A 57 33.03 11.22 -5.91
CA THR A 57 32.48 12.54 -6.22
C THR A 57 32.35 12.88 -7.71
N LEU A 58 31.29 12.38 -8.35
CA LEU A 58 30.58 13.27 -9.27
C LEU A 58 29.95 14.37 -8.40
N PRO A 59 30.29 15.65 -8.57
CA PRO A 59 29.40 16.69 -8.10
C PRO A 59 28.05 16.39 -8.72
N ILE A 60 27.03 16.19 -7.90
CA ILE A 60 25.67 16.35 -8.36
C ILE A 60 25.58 17.84 -8.66
N GLU A 61 26.06 18.27 -9.83
CA GLU A 61 25.67 19.56 -10.37
C GLU A 61 24.15 19.47 -10.49
N PRO A 62 23.40 20.32 -9.77
CA PRO A 62 21.97 20.33 -9.96
C PRO A 62 21.75 20.61 -11.44
N ASP A 63 21.09 19.68 -12.13
CA ASP A 63 20.56 19.90 -13.47
C ASP A 63 19.91 21.30 -13.45
N PRO A 64 20.33 22.27 -14.29
CA PRO A 64 19.75 23.60 -14.28
C PRO A 64 18.25 23.41 -14.41
N ALA A 65 17.54 23.69 -13.31
CA ALA A 65 16.15 23.39 -13.19
C ALA A 65 15.46 23.90 -14.45
N ALA A 66 14.94 22.99 -15.27
CA ALA A 66 14.06 23.37 -16.35
C ALA A 66 13.05 24.34 -15.71
N PRO A 67 12.84 25.55 -16.28
CA PRO A 67 11.85 26.45 -15.71
C PRO A 67 10.58 25.62 -15.55
N PRO A 68 9.95 25.65 -14.37
CA PRO A 68 8.80 24.81 -14.13
C PRO A 68 7.86 25.05 -15.30
N ARG A 69 7.59 24.00 -16.09
CA ARG A 69 6.40 24.05 -16.93
C ARG A 69 5.30 24.25 -15.93
N GLU A 70 4.69 25.43 -15.93
CA GLU A 70 3.43 25.68 -15.25
C GLU A 70 2.47 24.63 -15.80
N ARG A 71 2.40 23.50 -15.11
CA ARG A 71 1.17 22.75 -15.04
C ARG A 71 0.20 23.78 -14.52
N GLU A 72 -0.75 24.20 -15.35
CA GLU A 72 -1.98 24.78 -14.83
C GLU A 72 -2.47 23.76 -13.82
N LEU A 73 -2.19 24.04 -12.54
CA LEU A 73 -2.72 23.23 -11.48
C LEU A 73 -4.22 23.33 -11.68
N PRO A 74 -4.95 22.20 -11.77
CA PRO A 74 -6.39 22.29 -11.60
C PRO A 74 -6.61 23.15 -10.35
N ALA A 75 -7.55 24.10 -10.44
CA ALA A 75 -7.85 25.02 -9.35
C ALA A 75 -7.74 24.26 -8.03
N PRO A 76 -7.03 24.80 -7.02
CA PRO A 76 -6.73 24.07 -5.80
C PRO A 76 -8.03 23.39 -5.38
N GLN A 77 -8.02 22.06 -5.41
CA GLN A 77 -9.13 21.35 -4.82
C GLN A 77 -9.22 21.87 -3.39
N PRO A 78 -10.43 22.10 -2.86
CA PRO A 78 -10.57 22.41 -1.45
C PRO A 78 -9.70 21.41 -0.68
N PRO A 79 -8.96 21.85 0.36
CA PRO A 79 -8.18 20.92 1.16
C PRO A 79 -9.12 19.75 1.50
N PRO A 80 -8.66 18.49 1.40
CA PRO A 80 -9.44 17.40 1.98
C PRO A 80 -9.82 17.84 3.38
N ASP A 81 -11.10 17.78 3.72
CA ASP A 81 -11.60 18.24 5.02
C ASP A 81 -10.65 17.69 6.08
N GLU A 82 -9.93 18.60 6.75
CA GLU A 82 -9.10 18.22 7.87
C GLU A 82 -10.05 17.53 8.85
N PRO A 83 -9.75 16.30 9.29
CA PRO A 83 -10.63 15.64 10.23
C PRO A 83 -10.74 16.57 11.44
N ASP A 84 -11.97 16.90 11.81
CA ASP A 84 -12.22 17.59 13.06
C ASP A 84 -11.44 16.85 14.16
N ASP A 85 -10.55 17.53 14.89
CA ASP A 85 -9.76 16.97 16.02
C ASP A 85 -10.64 16.63 17.24
N HIS A 86 -11.95 16.52 16.99
CA HIS A 86 -12.95 16.02 17.89
C HIS A 86 -13.03 14.52 17.59
N GLY A 87 -12.91 13.67 18.61
CA GLY A 87 -13.11 12.22 18.44
C GLY A 87 -14.45 11.89 17.77
N PRO A 88 -14.74 10.60 17.48
CA PRO A 88 -15.97 10.24 16.79
C PRO A 88 -17.19 10.87 17.45
N SER A 89 -18.12 11.37 16.63
CA SER A 89 -19.36 11.93 17.16
C SER A 89 -20.16 10.84 17.84
N ALA A 90 -20.87 11.17 18.92
CA ALA A 90 -21.74 10.21 19.61
C ALA A 90 -22.83 9.65 18.68
N ASP A 91 -23.26 10.44 17.70
CA ASP A 91 -24.21 10.03 16.67
C ASP A 91 -23.57 8.99 15.70
N LEU A 92 -22.30 9.15 15.36
CA LEU A 92 -21.56 8.17 14.53
C LEU A 92 -21.31 6.87 15.29
N GLU A 93 -20.95 6.94 16.57
CA GLU A 93 -20.77 5.75 17.41
C GLU A 93 -22.05 4.92 17.50
N ALA A 94 -23.19 5.58 17.77
CA ALA A 94 -24.50 4.92 17.79
C ALA A 94 -24.89 4.36 16.42
N LEU A 95 -24.58 5.10 15.34
CA LEU A 95 -24.89 4.65 13.99
C LEU A 95 -24.12 3.37 13.63
N VAL A 96 -22.83 3.29 13.96
CA VAL A 96 -21.97 2.14 13.66
C VAL A 96 -22.50 0.85 14.30
N GLU A 97 -23.04 0.92 15.52
CA GLU A 97 -23.68 -0.23 16.18
C GLU A 97 -24.93 -0.73 15.43
N ASP A 98 -25.64 0.17 14.75
CA ASP A 98 -26.88 -0.11 14.02
C ASP A 98 -26.65 -0.53 12.54
N LEU A 99 -25.40 -0.56 12.06
CA LEU A 99 -25.08 -0.93 10.67
C LEU A 99 -25.06 -2.44 10.42
N VAL A 100 -24.84 -3.25 11.46
CA VAL A 100 -24.70 -4.69 11.32
C VAL A 100 -26.03 -5.31 10.84
N GLY A 101 -25.96 -6.05 9.73
CA GLY A 101 -27.11 -6.66 9.06
C GLY A 101 -27.83 -5.73 8.06
N LEU A 102 -27.32 -4.53 7.79
CA LEU A 102 -27.77 -3.71 6.67
C LEU A 102 -27.04 -4.08 5.37
N GLY A 103 -27.68 -3.78 4.24
CA GLY A 103 -27.00 -3.88 2.94
C GLY A 103 -25.95 -2.77 2.79
N GLU A 104 -24.85 -3.07 2.09
CA GLU A 104 -23.71 -2.14 1.87
C GLU A 104 -24.16 -0.74 1.42
N GLN A 105 -25.10 -0.67 0.48
CA GLN A 105 -25.58 0.59 -0.08
C GLN A 105 -26.33 1.42 0.96
N GLU A 106 -27.20 0.79 1.75
CA GLU A 106 -27.94 1.46 2.82
C GLU A 106 -27.01 1.92 3.95
N ALA A 107 -26.03 1.08 4.32
CA ALA A 107 -25.03 1.43 5.32
C ALA A 107 -24.17 2.63 4.88
N THR A 108 -23.75 2.64 3.61
CA THR A 108 -22.96 3.73 3.03
C THR A 108 -23.73 5.05 3.03
N GLU A 109 -25.00 5.03 2.59
CA GLU A 109 -25.85 6.23 2.57
C GLU A 109 -26.05 6.83 3.96
N ARG A 110 -26.21 5.99 5.00
CA ARG A 110 -26.36 6.47 6.39
C ARG A 110 -25.07 7.07 6.92
N LEU A 111 -23.93 6.46 6.62
CA LEU A 111 -22.62 6.96 7.05
C LEU A 111 -22.27 8.30 6.38
N GLU A 112 -22.51 8.42 5.08
CA GLU A 112 -22.30 9.67 4.35
C GLU A 112 -23.24 10.79 4.83
N ALA A 113 -24.47 10.46 5.25
CA ALA A 113 -25.40 11.43 5.82
C ALA A 113 -24.90 12.03 7.14
N GLU A 114 -24.17 11.24 7.93
CA GLU A 114 -23.48 11.69 9.16
C GLU A 114 -22.10 12.32 8.87
N GLY A 115 -21.72 12.46 7.60
CA GLY A 115 -20.46 13.04 7.17
C GLY A 115 -19.25 12.13 7.36
N ALA A 116 -19.45 10.84 7.59
CA ALA A 116 -18.38 9.87 7.76
C ALA A 116 -17.87 9.32 6.41
N SER A 117 -16.55 9.13 6.32
CA SER A 117 -15.91 8.45 5.21
C SER A 117 -16.03 6.93 5.38
N VAL A 118 -16.45 6.22 4.32
CA VAL A 118 -16.61 4.76 4.36
C VAL A 118 -15.41 4.07 3.70
N ARG A 119 -14.88 3.01 4.34
CA ARG A 119 -13.82 2.15 3.79
C ARG A 119 -14.18 0.68 4.00
N VAL A 120 -14.18 -0.13 2.94
CA VAL A 120 -14.36 -1.59 3.08
C VAL A 120 -13.00 -2.22 3.36
N VAL A 121 -12.86 -2.90 4.49
CA VAL A 121 -11.61 -3.56 4.93
C VAL A 121 -11.68 -5.08 4.81
N TYR A 122 -12.88 -5.64 4.66
CA TYR A 122 -13.09 -7.05 4.43
C TYR A 122 -14.31 -7.27 3.51
N ARG A 123 -14.19 -8.17 2.55
CA ARG A 123 -15.29 -8.57 1.65
C ARG A 123 -15.23 -10.06 1.33
N ASP A 124 -16.33 -10.76 1.58
CA ASP A 124 -16.57 -12.14 1.12
C ASP A 124 -15.39 -13.11 1.40
N GLY A 125 -14.80 -13.05 2.60
CA GLY A 125 -13.64 -13.88 2.97
C GLY A 125 -12.27 -13.27 2.67
N GLU A 126 -12.19 -12.15 1.97
CA GLU A 126 -10.96 -11.45 1.63
C GLU A 126 -10.75 -10.21 2.52
N LEU A 127 -9.61 -10.16 3.20
CA LEU A 127 -9.17 -9.00 3.97
C LEU A 127 -8.33 -8.06 3.09
N PHE A 128 -8.69 -6.79 3.04
CA PHE A 128 -7.91 -5.77 2.35
C PHE A 128 -6.79 -5.26 3.25
N VAL A 129 -5.57 -5.25 2.74
CA VAL A 129 -4.43 -4.65 3.44
C VAL A 129 -4.61 -3.14 3.47
N VAL A 130 -4.72 -2.58 4.66
CA VAL A 130 -4.86 -1.14 4.91
C VAL A 130 -3.80 -0.66 5.89
N THR A 131 -3.48 0.63 5.80
CA THR A 131 -2.64 1.31 6.79
C THR A 131 -3.45 1.61 8.05
N ASP A 132 -2.80 1.48 9.20
CA ASP A 132 -3.37 1.72 10.54
C ASP A 132 -3.24 3.22 10.92
N ASP A 133 -3.72 4.09 10.02
CA ASP A 133 -3.83 5.53 10.25
C ASP A 133 -5.20 5.86 10.85
N PHE A 134 -5.32 6.01 12.17
CA PHE A 134 -6.61 6.28 12.80
C PHE A 134 -7.25 7.60 12.31
N ARG A 135 -8.50 7.52 11.84
CA ARG A 135 -9.33 8.68 11.47
C ARG A 135 -10.70 8.61 12.18
N PRO A 136 -11.05 9.59 13.03
CA PRO A 136 -12.30 9.57 13.80
C PRO A 136 -13.56 9.75 12.92
N ASP A 137 -13.38 10.31 11.73
CA ASP A 137 -14.38 10.52 10.69
C ASP A 137 -14.53 9.33 9.73
N ARG A 138 -13.77 8.24 9.91
CA ARG A 138 -13.78 7.09 8.99
C ARG A 138 -14.35 5.85 9.64
N VAL A 139 -15.20 5.13 8.90
CA VAL A 139 -15.77 3.84 9.30
C VAL A 139 -15.28 2.75 8.36
N ASN A 140 -14.68 1.73 8.95
CA ASN A 140 -14.25 0.49 8.29
C ASN A 140 -15.39 -0.53 8.33
N LEU A 141 -15.79 -1.06 7.17
CA LEU A 141 -16.84 -2.05 7.02
C LEU A 141 -16.28 -3.43 6.66
N HIS A 142 -16.86 -4.46 7.27
CA HIS A 142 -16.75 -5.85 6.86
C HIS A 142 -18.05 -6.26 6.18
N ILE A 143 -17.92 -6.82 4.98
CA ILE A 143 -19.07 -7.16 4.13
C ILE A 143 -19.03 -8.64 3.78
N GLU A 144 -20.14 -9.35 3.96
CA GLU A 144 -20.34 -10.73 3.51
C GLU A 144 -21.69 -10.85 2.82
N ASP A 145 -21.70 -11.44 1.62
CA ASP A 145 -22.92 -11.65 0.84
C ASP A 145 -23.72 -10.35 0.57
N GLY A 146 -23.02 -9.19 0.58
CA GLY A 146 -23.59 -7.86 0.39
C GLY A 146 -24.18 -7.21 1.66
N GLU A 147 -24.04 -7.86 2.81
CA GLU A 147 -24.50 -7.39 4.12
C GLU A 147 -23.31 -7.03 5.02
N VAL A 148 -23.48 -6.01 5.87
CA VAL A 148 -22.45 -5.59 6.82
C VAL A 148 -22.42 -6.57 8.00
N THR A 149 -21.27 -7.18 8.26
CA THR A 149 -21.08 -8.14 9.38
C THR A 149 -20.32 -7.55 10.56
N ASP A 150 -19.51 -6.51 10.32
CA ASP A 150 -18.79 -5.75 11.34
C ASP A 150 -18.53 -4.32 10.84
N ALA A 151 -18.49 -3.36 11.77
CA ALA A 151 -18.21 -1.96 11.47
C ALA A 151 -17.40 -1.35 12.62
N THR A 152 -16.30 -0.66 12.29
CA THR A 152 -15.39 -0.07 13.28
C THR A 152 -14.91 1.31 12.83
N ILE A 153 -14.90 2.28 13.73
CA ILE A 153 -14.33 3.61 13.46
C ILE A 153 -12.80 3.53 13.45
N GLY A 154 -12.16 4.05 12.40
CA GLY A 154 -10.71 4.11 12.30
C GLY A 154 -10.15 4.42 10.93
#